data_AF-A0A7V1M8W7-F1
#
_entry.id   AF-A0A7V1M8W7-F1
#
_cell.length_a   1.000
_cell.length_b   1.000
_cell.length_c   1.000
_cell.angle_alpha   90.00
_cell.angle_beta   90.00
_cell.angle_gamma   90.00
#
_symmetry.space_group_name_H-M   'P 1'
#
loop_
_entity.id
_entity.type
_entity.pdbx_description
1 polymer ?
#
loop_
_entity_poly.entity_id
_entity_poly.type
_entity_poly.pdbx_seq_one_letter_code
_entity_poly.pdbx_strand_id
1 'polypeptide(L)'
;MPYISRSLEPVLERSAREFPAVVLTGARQTGKTTLLQHLFGDRYRYVSLETPDILSAASADPRGFLQLYAPPVILDEVQNAPNLLPYIKEYIDARRERKGQFILPRNRSGEGARLYPVVRQLRADL
;
A
#
# COMPACT_ATOMS: atom_id res chain seq x y z
N MET A 1 -0.91 -6.91 24.43
CA MET A 1 -1.53 -8.14 23.89
C MET A 1 -0.56 -8.75 22.90
N PRO A 2 -0.35 -10.09 22.90
CA PRO A 2 0.49 -10.74 21.91
C PRO A 2 -0.13 -10.63 20.51
N TYR A 3 0.72 -10.52 19.49
CA TYR A 3 0.29 -10.53 18.10
C TYR A 3 -0.29 -11.91 17.75
N ILE A 4 -1.40 -11.93 17.01
CA ILE A 4 -2.07 -13.16 16.55
C ILE A 4 -1.72 -13.36 15.08
N SER A 5 -1.02 -14.46 14.78
CA SER A 5 -0.65 -14.82 13.41
C SER A 5 -1.87 -14.91 12.51
N ARG A 6 -1.80 -14.27 11.35
CA ARG A 6 -2.86 -14.23 10.33
C ARG A 6 -2.50 -15.16 9.19
N SER A 7 -3.49 -15.91 8.69
CA SER A 7 -3.36 -16.79 7.51
C SER A 7 -2.87 -16.07 6.25
N LEU A 8 -3.04 -14.75 6.19
CA LEU A 8 -2.67 -13.90 5.07
C LEU A 8 -1.18 -13.55 5.03
N GLU A 9 -0.44 -13.69 6.13
CA GLU A 9 0.99 -13.36 6.22
C GLU A 9 1.83 -13.99 5.11
N PRO A 10 1.85 -15.33 4.91
CA PRO A 10 2.69 -15.94 3.88
C PRO A 10 2.32 -15.48 2.47
N VAL A 11 1.04 -15.15 2.23
CA VAL A 11 0.55 -14.66 0.94
C VAL A 11 1.00 -13.22 0.70
N LEU A 12 0.94 -12.36 1.72
CA LEU A 12 1.42 -10.98 1.67
C LEU A 12 2.92 -10.92 1.42
N GLU A 13 3.71 -11.67 2.17
CA GLU A 13 5.17 -11.71 2.01
C GLU A 13 5.60 -12.26 0.65
N ARG A 14 4.93 -13.30 0.16
CA ARG A 14 5.18 -13.82 -1.19
C ARG A 14 4.83 -12.78 -2.25
N SER A 15 3.66 -12.14 -2.12
CA SER A 15 3.22 -11.12 -3.08
C SER A 15 4.18 -9.93 -3.12
N ALA A 16 4.69 -9.49 -1.96
CA ALA A 16 5.67 -8.41 -1.89
C ALA A 16 7.00 -8.77 -2.57
N ARG A 17 7.37 -10.06 -2.62
CA ARG A 17 8.56 -10.55 -3.33
C ARG A 17 8.36 -10.70 -4.84
N GLU A 18 7.14 -10.95 -5.30
CA GLU A 18 6.85 -11.24 -6.70
C GLU A 18 6.38 -10.01 -7.49
N PHE A 19 5.72 -9.06 -6.82
CA PHE A 19 5.07 -7.91 -7.46
C PHE A 19 5.70 -6.58 -7.02
N PRO A 20 5.77 -5.57 -7.91
CA PRO A 20 6.26 -4.24 -7.55
C PRO A 20 5.34 -3.53 -6.56
N ALA A 21 4.03 -3.82 -6.59
CA ALA A 21 3.08 -3.28 -5.64
C ALA A 21 2.04 -4.33 -5.24
N VAL A 22 1.64 -4.29 -3.97
CA VAL A 22 0.61 -5.16 -3.38
C VAL A 22 -0.48 -4.29 -2.79
N VAL A 23 -1.73 -4.61 -3.11
CA VAL A 23 -2.91 -3.95 -2.55
C VAL A 23 -3.57 -4.89 -1.58
N LEU A 24 -3.73 -4.43 -0.34
CA LEU A 24 -4.42 -5.18 0.69
C LEU A 24 -5.80 -4.57 0.91
N THR A 25 -6.84 -5.29 0.48
CA THR A 25 -8.23 -4.88 0.70
C THR A 25 -8.86 -5.66 1.84
N GLY A 26 -9.57 -5.00 2.75
CA GLY A 26 -10.31 -5.66 3.83
C GLY A 26 -11.32 -4.72 4.49
N ALA A 27 -12.23 -5.25 5.31
CA ALA A 27 -13.18 -4.43 6.07
C ALA A 27 -12.45 -3.46 7.02
N ARG A 28 -13.14 -2.38 7.43
CA ARG A 28 -12.61 -1.46 8.46
C ARG A 28 -12.37 -2.24 9.77
N GLN A 29 -11.35 -1.83 10.52
CA GLN A 29 -11.04 -2.38 11.86
C GLN A 29 -10.68 -3.88 11.91
N THR A 30 -10.23 -4.49 10.81
CA THR A 30 -9.79 -5.90 10.80
C THR A 30 -8.32 -6.13 11.23
N GLY A 31 -7.60 -5.06 11.59
CA GLY A 31 -6.20 -5.14 12.03
C GLY A 31 -5.17 -5.13 10.89
N LYS A 32 -5.51 -4.60 9.70
CA LYS A 32 -4.59 -4.49 8.55
C LYS A 32 -3.32 -3.73 8.88
N THR A 33 -3.44 -2.56 9.53
CA THR A 33 -2.29 -1.74 9.92
C THR A 33 -1.37 -2.52 10.87
N THR A 34 -1.92 -3.21 11.86
CA THR A 34 -1.15 -4.06 12.78
C THR A 34 -0.42 -5.19 12.05
N LEU A 35 -1.10 -5.89 11.14
CA LEU A 35 -0.51 -6.93 10.30
C LEU A 35 0.65 -6.40 9.45
N LEU A 36 0.45 -5.25 8.78
CA LEU A 36 1.47 -4.67 7.91
C LEU A 36 2.66 -4.11 8.69
N GLN A 37 2.42 -3.45 9.83
CA GLN A 37 3.50 -3.01 10.71
C GLN A 37 4.29 -4.20 11.26
N HIS A 38 3.62 -5.30 11.59
CA HIS A 38 4.30 -6.52 12.06
C HIS A 38 5.20 -7.15 10.97
N LEU A 39 4.72 -7.27 9.73
CA LEU A 39 5.48 -7.92 8.65
C LEU A 39 6.54 -7.02 7.98
N PHE A 40 6.28 -5.72 7.94
CA PHE A 40 7.01 -4.79 7.08
C PHE A 40 7.53 -3.56 7.82
N GLY A 41 7.17 -3.31 9.09
CA GLY A 41 7.50 -2.10 9.82
C GLY A 41 9.00 -1.80 9.94
N ASP A 42 9.83 -2.83 9.99
CA ASP A 42 11.30 -2.67 10.07
C ASP A 42 11.94 -2.25 8.73
N ARG A 43 11.22 -2.40 7.62
CA ARG A 43 11.75 -2.22 6.26
C ARG A 43 11.01 -1.16 5.45
N TYR A 44 9.74 -0.91 5.76
CA TYR A 44 8.87 -0.03 5.00
C TYR A 44 8.55 1.20 5.83
N ARG A 45 8.72 2.37 5.23
CA ARG A 45 8.17 3.59 5.83
C ARG A 45 6.64 3.52 5.79
N TYR A 46 6.00 3.84 6.89
CA TYR A 46 4.53 3.92 6.96
C TYR A 46 4.06 5.37 6.82
N VAL A 47 3.11 5.61 5.92
CA VAL A 47 2.53 6.93 5.67
C VAL A 47 1.01 6.79 5.59
N SER A 48 0.28 7.53 6.42
CA SER A 48 -1.19 7.54 6.40
C SER A 48 -1.72 8.71 5.57
N LEU A 49 -2.47 8.40 4.50
CA LEU A 49 -3.16 9.39 3.67
C LEU A 49 -4.51 9.82 4.28
N GLU A 50 -4.75 9.58 5.56
CA GLU A 50 -5.83 10.21 6.34
C GLU A 50 -5.36 11.51 7.00
N THR A 51 -4.06 11.70 7.18
CA THR A 51 -3.52 12.91 7.84
C THR A 51 -3.68 14.10 6.89
N PRO A 52 -4.37 15.20 7.29
CA PRO A 52 -4.68 16.31 6.39
C PRO A 52 -3.45 16.91 5.70
N ASP A 53 -2.37 17.13 6.43
CA ASP A 53 -1.14 17.72 5.87
C ASP A 53 -0.45 16.79 4.87
N ILE A 54 -0.44 15.49 5.15
CA ILE A 54 0.12 14.46 4.26
C ILE A 54 -0.72 14.35 2.99
N LEU A 55 -2.05 14.36 3.12
CA LEU A 55 -2.96 14.32 1.97
C LEU A 55 -2.84 15.58 1.12
N SER A 56 -2.71 16.75 1.75
CA SER A 56 -2.47 18.03 1.08
C SER A 56 -1.16 18.00 0.28
N ALA A 57 -0.07 17.51 0.89
CA ALA A 57 1.23 17.37 0.21
C ALA A 57 1.15 16.40 -0.98
N ALA A 58 0.50 15.24 -0.80
CA ALA A 58 0.29 14.26 -1.87
C ALA A 58 -0.54 14.84 -3.04
N SER A 59 -1.46 15.75 -2.73
CA SER A 59 -2.33 16.37 -3.73
C SER A 59 -1.66 17.54 -4.46
N ALA A 60 -0.88 18.36 -3.75
CA ALA A 60 -0.23 19.54 -4.28
C ALA A 60 0.95 19.18 -5.22
N ASP A 61 1.78 18.21 -4.82
CA ASP A 61 2.90 17.71 -5.64
C ASP A 61 3.06 16.19 -5.48
N PRO A 62 2.33 15.38 -6.28
CA PRO A 62 2.43 13.92 -6.24
C PRO A 62 3.84 13.39 -6.54
N ARG A 63 4.62 14.08 -7.39
CA ARG A 63 5.99 13.65 -7.74
C ARG A 63 6.94 13.91 -6.59
N GLY A 64 6.92 15.12 -6.04
CA GLY A 64 7.69 15.47 -4.84
C GLY A 64 7.31 14.59 -3.65
N PHE A 65 6.02 14.28 -3.47
CA PHE A 65 5.56 13.35 -2.44
C PHE A 65 6.19 11.96 -2.57
N LEU A 66 6.23 11.39 -3.78
CA LEU A 66 6.86 10.08 -4.01
C LEU A 66 8.40 10.12 -3.91
N GLN A 67 9.02 11.28 -4.07
CA GLN A 67 10.45 11.47 -3.78
C GLN A 67 10.71 11.53 -2.27
N LEU A 68 9.87 12.26 -1.54
CA LEU A 68 9.94 12.38 -0.08
C LEU A 68 9.69 11.03 0.61
N TYR A 69 8.69 10.30 0.13
CA TYR A 69 8.30 8.97 0.60
C TYR A 69 8.68 7.89 -0.41
N ALA A 70 9.97 7.85 -0.75
CA ALA A 70 10.51 6.87 -1.68
C ALA A 70 10.30 5.41 -1.19
N PRO A 71 9.96 4.47 -2.08
CA PRO A 71 9.91 3.04 -1.81
C PRO A 71 11.18 2.46 -1.16
N PRO A 72 11.05 1.40 -0.32
CA PRO A 72 9.82 0.68 0.02
C PRO A 72 8.93 1.43 1.03
N VAL A 73 7.64 1.56 0.70
CA VAL A 73 6.68 2.36 1.48
C VAL A 73 5.31 1.72 1.58
N ILE A 74 4.68 1.83 2.75
CA ILE A 74 3.26 1.55 2.98
C ILE A 74 2.51 2.88 2.90
N LEU A 75 1.60 3.02 1.94
CA LEU A 75 0.72 4.18 1.82
C LEU A 75 -0.69 3.75 2.25
N ASP A 76 -1.06 4.03 3.50
CA ASP A 76 -2.34 3.63 4.06
C ASP A 76 -3.48 4.53 3.62
N GLU A 77 -4.66 3.93 3.46
CA GLU A 77 -5.89 4.55 3.00
C GLU A 77 -5.71 5.27 1.65
N VAL A 78 -5.00 4.63 0.70
CA VAL A 78 -4.65 5.18 -0.62
C VAL A 78 -5.85 5.70 -1.42
N GLN A 79 -7.07 5.22 -1.13
CA GLN A 79 -8.27 5.74 -1.77
C GLN A 79 -8.57 7.21 -1.45
N ASN A 80 -7.95 7.78 -0.42
CA ASN A 80 -8.08 9.20 -0.09
C ASN A 80 -7.29 10.08 -1.07
N ALA A 81 -6.25 9.54 -1.72
CA ALA A 81 -5.42 10.24 -2.71
C ALA A 81 -5.45 9.53 -4.08
N PRO A 82 -6.62 9.43 -4.76
CA PRO A 82 -6.74 8.68 -6.01
C PRO A 82 -5.89 9.27 -7.14
N ASN A 83 -5.61 10.58 -7.10
CA ASN A 83 -4.71 11.29 -8.02
C ASN A 83 -3.24 10.87 -7.89
N LEU A 84 -2.84 10.20 -6.81
CA LEU A 84 -1.47 9.67 -6.63
C LEU A 84 -1.23 8.39 -7.45
N LEU A 85 -2.29 7.65 -7.80
CA LEU A 85 -2.19 6.33 -8.43
C LEU A 85 -1.49 6.34 -9.82
N PRO A 86 -1.73 7.30 -10.73
CA PRO A 86 -1.01 7.38 -11.99
C PRO A 86 0.51 7.57 -11.80
N TYR A 87 0.91 8.33 -10.78
CA TYR A 87 2.33 8.58 -10.48
C TYR A 87 3.02 7.37 -9.85
N ILE A 88 2.32 6.63 -9.00
CA ILE A 88 2.81 5.34 -8.49
C ILE A 88 3.02 4.37 -9.67
N LYS A 89 2.07 4.32 -10.61
CA LYS A 89 2.23 3.50 -11.83
C LYS A 89 3.45 3.91 -12.64
N GLU A 90 3.61 5.20 -12.91
CA GLU A 90 4.78 5.71 -13.65
C GLU A 90 6.09 5.32 -12.94
N TYR A 91 6.13 5.47 -11.61
CA TYR A 91 7.29 5.10 -10.79
C TYR A 91 7.64 3.61 -10.92
N ILE A 92 6.63 2.73 -10.86
CA ILE A 92 6.77 1.28 -11.01
C ILE A 92 7.19 0.92 -12.43
N ASP A 93 6.58 1.52 -13.44
CA ASP A 93 6.86 1.23 -14.84
C ASP A 93 8.32 1.56 -15.22
N ALA A 94 8.90 2.59 -14.61
CA ALA A 94 10.31 2.92 -14.76
C ALA A 94 11.26 1.93 -14.04
N ARG A 95 10.75 1.06 -13.16
CA ARG A 95 11.52 0.17 -12.26
C ARG A 95 10.85 -1.20 -12.09
N ARG A 96 10.40 -1.82 -13.17
CA ARG A 96 9.57 -3.05 -13.14
C ARG A 96 10.27 -4.26 -12.52
N GLU A 97 11.60 -4.25 -12.52
CA GLU A 97 12.45 -5.26 -11.90
C GLU A 97 12.38 -5.23 -10.37
N ARG A 98 12.14 -4.06 -9.77
CA ARG A 98 12.10 -3.88 -8.31
C ARG A 98 10.77 -4.37 -7.75
N LYS A 99 10.82 -5.27 -6.78
CA LYS A 99 9.64 -5.87 -6.12
C LYS A 99 9.40 -5.24 -4.76
N GLY A 100 8.15 -5.30 -4.29
CA GLY A 100 7.76 -4.81 -2.98
C GLY A 100 7.97 -3.30 -2.80
N GLN A 101 7.86 -2.51 -3.86
CA GLN A 101 8.06 -1.06 -3.79
C GLN A 101 6.93 -0.40 -2.97
N PHE A 102 5.69 -0.82 -3.20
CA PHE A 102 4.52 -0.22 -2.56
C PHE A 102 3.61 -1.28 -1.93
N ILE A 103 3.20 -1.04 -0.69
CA ILE A 103 2.09 -1.76 -0.07
C ILE A 103 0.96 -0.74 0.13
N LEU A 104 -0.20 -1.03 -0.45
CA LEU A 104 -1.32 -0.09 -0.56
C LEU A 104 -2.56 -0.68 0.13
N PRO A 105 -2.62 -0.65 1.47
CA PRO A 105 -3.83 -1.04 2.18
C PRO A 105 -4.96 -0.05 1.89
N ARG A 106 -6.18 -0.60 1.79
CA ARG A 106 -7.40 0.19 1.67
C ARG A 106 -8.60 -0.52 2.29
N ASN A 107 -9.59 0.27 2.67
CA ASN A 107 -10.88 -0.24 3.09
C ASN A 107 -11.74 -0.69 1.89
N ARG A 108 -12.62 -1.67 2.13
CA ARG A 108 -13.60 -2.15 1.16
C ARG A 108 -14.73 -1.13 1.04
N SER A 109 -14.67 -0.29 0.01
CA SER A 109 -15.80 0.50 -0.51
C SER A 109 -16.15 -0.09 -1.88
N GLY A 110 -17.44 -0.18 -2.22
CA GLY A 110 -17.92 -0.85 -3.45
C GLY A 110 -17.22 -0.41 -4.75
N GLU A 111 -17.28 -1.33 -5.72
CA GLU A 111 -16.69 -1.32 -7.06
C GLU A 111 -15.16 -1.25 -7.18
N GLY A 112 -14.64 -2.22 -7.95
CA GLY A 112 -13.22 -2.49 -8.09
C GLY A 112 -12.50 -1.34 -8.78
N ALA A 113 -11.81 -0.52 -8.00
CA ALA A 113 -10.65 0.19 -8.50
C ALA A 113 -9.68 -0.86 -9.03
N ARG A 114 -9.71 -1.10 -10.36
CA ARG A 114 -8.65 -1.81 -11.07
C ARG A 114 -7.40 -0.95 -10.90
N LEU A 115 -6.70 -1.16 -9.80
CA LEU A 115 -5.31 -0.77 -9.72
C LEU A 115 -4.62 -1.54 -10.83
N TYR A 116 -3.91 -0.78 -11.66
CA TYR A 116 -3.32 -1.16 -12.94
C TYR A 116 -2.76 -2.60 -12.99
N PRO A 117 -2.64 -3.23 -14.17
CA PRO A 117 -2.28 -4.65 -14.34
C PRO A 117 -0.96 -5.12 -13.69
N VAL A 118 -0.16 -4.21 -13.13
CA VAL A 118 1.11 -4.48 -12.43
C VAL A 118 0.95 -4.67 -10.91
N VAL A 119 -0.29 -4.62 -10.39
CA VAL A 119 -0.58 -4.65 -8.96
C VAL A 119 -1.26 -5.96 -8.56
N ARG A 120 -0.72 -6.66 -7.57
CA ARG A 120 -1.38 -7.83 -6.99
C ARG A 120 -2.40 -7.38 -5.96
N GLN A 121 -3.68 -7.65 -6.21
CA GLN A 121 -4.74 -7.41 -5.24
C GLN A 121 -4.94 -8.64 -4.35
N LEU A 122 -4.80 -8.45 -3.05
CA LEU A 122 -5.11 -9.45 -2.02
C LEU A 122 -6.38 -9.03 -1.27
N ARG A 123 -7.21 -10.02 -0.97
CA ARG A 123 -8.36 -9.87 -0.08
C ARG A 123 -7.98 -10.41 1.28
N ALA A 124 -8.04 -9.53 2.28
CA ALA A 124 -8.01 -9.90 3.67
C ALA A 124 -9.38 -10.46 4.04
N ASP A 125 -9.49 -11.78 3.98
CA ASP A 125 -10.51 -12.54 4.69
C ASP A 125 -9.92 -12.81 6.10
N LEU A 126 -9.78 -11.72 6.87
CA LEU A 126 -9.13 -11.69 8.20
C LEU A 126 -10.11 -11.98 9.32
#